data_AF-A0A452YJC6-F1
#
_entry.id   AF-A0A452YJC6-F1
#
_cell.length_a   1.000
_cell.length_b   1.000
_cell.length_c   1.000
_cell.angle_alpha   90.00
_cell.angle_beta   90.00
_cell.angle_gamma   90.00
#
_symmetry.space_group_name_H-M   'P 1'
#
loop_
_entity.id
_entity.type
_entity.pdbx_description
1 polymer ?
#
loop_
_entity_poly.entity_id
_entity_poly.type
_entity_poly.pdbx_seq_one_letter_code
_entity_poly.pdbx_strand_id
1 'polypeptide(L)'
;INHTSEALSSWLIKKKLMCNSATSSDALLTRVATEKRISLIKAWEENEKAKAENKAVKLLADITSWENSKAAELEAELKKMQEQLEKKKARCVEKLKNSAATVHKEAEEKRAAAEARRGEEIVAAEETAAKYRAKGEAPKKLLFGRG
;
A
#
# COMPACT_ATOMS: atom_id res chain seq x y z
N ILE A 1 -103.69 -10.07 30.20
CA ILE A 1 -102.74 -11.12 30.65
C ILE A 1 -101.35 -10.97 30.00
N ASN A 2 -101.14 -10.06 29.03
CA ASN A 2 -99.91 -10.05 28.22
C ASN A 2 -98.75 -9.17 28.76
N HIS A 3 -99.00 -8.26 29.70
CA HIS A 3 -98.03 -7.22 30.09
C HIS A 3 -96.87 -7.72 30.97
N THR A 4 -97.01 -8.88 31.62
CA THR A 4 -95.99 -9.48 32.50
C THR A 4 -95.01 -10.41 31.75
N SER A 5 -95.45 -11.01 30.64
CA SER A 5 -94.63 -11.88 29.78
C SER A 5 -93.55 -11.10 29.01
N GLU A 6 -93.90 -9.90 28.54
CA GLU A 6 -92.97 -9.01 27.83
C GLU A 6 -91.87 -8.47 28.76
N ALA A 7 -92.20 -8.16 30.02
CA ALA A 7 -91.24 -7.68 31.00
C ALA A 7 -90.17 -8.74 31.36
N LEU A 8 -90.59 -10.01 31.52
CA LEU A 8 -89.66 -11.12 31.78
C LEU A 8 -88.78 -11.41 30.56
N SER A 9 -89.36 -11.37 29.35
CA SER A 9 -88.60 -11.53 28.10
C SER A 9 -87.57 -10.42 27.92
N SER A 10 -87.95 -9.17 28.17
CA SER A 10 -87.05 -8.02 28.12
C SER A 10 -85.92 -8.11 29.15
N TRP A 11 -86.22 -8.55 30.38
CA TRP A 11 -85.21 -8.76 31.42
C TRP A 11 -84.20 -9.86 31.05
N LEU A 12 -84.68 -10.98 30.50
CA LEU A 12 -83.81 -12.08 30.04
C LEU A 12 -82.89 -11.64 28.90
N ILE A 13 -83.41 -10.89 27.93
CA ILE A 13 -82.62 -10.33 26.82
C ILE A 13 -81.56 -9.37 27.36
N LYS A 14 -81.95 -8.46 28.25
CA LYS A 14 -81.04 -7.48 28.86
C LYS A 14 -79.95 -8.16 29.70
N LYS A 15 -80.31 -9.20 30.46
CA LYS A 15 -79.36 -10.03 31.22
C LYS A 15 -78.39 -10.76 30.29
N LYS A 16 -78.87 -11.32 29.18
CA LYS A 16 -78.02 -12.00 28.18
C LYS A 16 -77.06 -11.04 27.49
N LEU A 17 -77.51 -9.84 27.11
CA LEU A 17 -76.65 -8.81 26.52
C LEU A 17 -75.54 -8.36 27.48
N MET A 18 -75.86 -8.12 28.76
CA MET A 18 -74.87 -7.71 29.78
C MET A 18 -73.80 -8.79 30.02
N CYS A 19 -74.18 -10.06 30.11
CA CYS A 19 -73.20 -11.13 30.26
C CYS A 19 -72.32 -11.27 29.02
N ASN A 20 -72.89 -11.16 27.81
CA ASN A 20 -72.14 -11.22 26.56
C ASN A 20 -71.18 -10.03 26.37
N SER A 21 -71.57 -8.82 26.80
CA SER A 21 -70.68 -7.66 26.73
C SER A 21 -69.52 -7.76 27.74
N ALA A 22 -69.80 -8.30 28.94
CA ALA A 22 -68.76 -8.53 29.95
C ALA A 22 -67.74 -9.57 29.48
N THR A 23 -68.18 -10.71 28.91
CA THR A 23 -67.27 -11.72 28.36
C THR A 23 -66.50 -11.22 27.14
N SER A 24 -67.11 -10.40 26.29
CA SER A 24 -66.42 -9.76 25.15
C SER A 24 -65.34 -8.78 25.61
N SER A 25 -65.60 -8.00 26.67
CA SER A 25 -64.61 -7.07 27.22
C SER A 25 -63.41 -7.80 27.82
N ASP A 26 -63.66 -8.90 28.54
CA ASP A 26 -62.61 -9.72 29.15
C ASP A 26 -61.73 -10.43 28.11
N ALA A 27 -62.35 -10.91 27.01
CA ALA A 27 -61.64 -11.45 25.87
C ALA A 27 -60.75 -10.40 25.17
N LEU A 28 -61.22 -9.16 25.01
CA LEU A 28 -60.42 -8.07 24.44
C LEU A 28 -59.25 -7.68 25.35
N LEU A 29 -59.47 -7.61 26.67
CA LEU A 29 -58.41 -7.32 27.63
C LEU A 29 -57.32 -8.40 27.62
N THR A 30 -57.71 -9.66 27.54
CA THR A 30 -56.78 -10.79 27.41
C THR A 30 -55.94 -10.69 26.14
N ARG A 31 -56.57 -10.38 24.99
CA ARG A 31 -55.86 -10.17 23.72
C ARG A 31 -54.85 -9.05 23.81
N VAL A 32 -55.25 -7.88 24.31
CA VAL A 32 -54.36 -6.73 24.49
C VAL A 32 -53.20 -7.07 25.46
N ALA A 33 -53.45 -7.82 26.52
CA ALA A 33 -52.41 -8.27 27.43
C ALA A 33 -51.42 -9.25 26.76
N THR A 34 -51.92 -10.18 25.93
CA THR A 34 -51.06 -11.10 25.15
C THR A 34 -50.23 -10.37 24.10
N GLU A 35 -50.80 -9.40 23.39
CA GLU A 35 -50.10 -8.58 22.41
C GLU A 35 -48.98 -7.77 23.06
N LYS A 36 -49.26 -7.12 24.20
CA LYS A 36 -48.24 -6.40 24.99
C LYS A 36 -47.10 -7.32 25.41
N ARG A 37 -47.41 -8.53 25.88
CA ARG A 37 -46.40 -9.53 26.26
C ARG A 37 -45.54 -9.95 25.07
N ILE A 38 -46.16 -10.22 23.91
CA ILE A 38 -45.44 -10.61 22.69
C ILE A 38 -44.52 -9.48 22.23
N SER A 39 -45.00 -8.23 22.22
CA SER A 39 -44.16 -7.08 21.86
C SER A 39 -42.98 -6.88 22.81
N LEU A 40 -43.16 -7.07 24.11
CA LEU A 40 -42.07 -6.99 25.08
C LEU A 40 -41.02 -8.09 24.85
N ILE A 41 -41.45 -9.33 24.59
CA ILE A 41 -40.55 -10.45 24.29
C ILE A 41 -39.75 -10.17 23.01
N LYS A 42 -40.41 -9.69 21.95
CA LYS A 42 -39.74 -9.33 20.69
C LYS A 42 -38.70 -8.22 20.89
N ALA A 43 -39.05 -7.15 21.60
CA ALA A 43 -38.12 -6.07 21.88
C ALA A 43 -36.92 -6.53 22.72
N TRP A 44 -37.14 -7.45 23.67
CA TRP A 44 -36.04 -8.05 24.44
C TRP A 44 -35.15 -8.95 23.56
N GLU A 45 -35.74 -9.79 22.73
CA GLU A 45 -35.00 -10.65 21.79
C GLU A 45 -34.15 -9.82 20.81
N GLU A 46 -34.73 -8.77 20.23
CA GLU A 46 -34.01 -7.84 19.36
C GLU A 46 -32.87 -7.12 20.10
N ASN A 47 -33.07 -6.74 21.36
CA ASN A 47 -32.01 -6.15 22.18
C ASN A 47 -30.85 -7.12 22.44
N GLU A 48 -31.15 -8.39 22.73
CA GLU A 48 -30.13 -9.42 22.94
C GLU A 48 -29.37 -9.74 21.64
N LYS A 49 -30.06 -9.81 20.50
CA LYS A 49 -29.42 -9.93 19.18
C LYS A 49 -28.49 -8.75 18.89
N ALA A 50 -28.96 -7.52 19.09
CA ALA A 50 -28.16 -6.32 18.88
C ALA A 50 -26.92 -6.28 19.79
N LYS A 51 -27.02 -6.77 21.03
CA LYS A 51 -25.84 -6.90 21.92
C LYS A 51 -24.82 -7.89 21.37
N ALA A 52 -25.26 -9.04 20.85
CA ALA A 52 -24.36 -10.02 20.25
C ALA A 52 -23.70 -9.48 18.97
N GLU A 53 -24.48 -8.86 18.09
CA GLU A 53 -23.99 -8.23 16.85
C GLU A 53 -22.97 -7.13 17.15
N ASN A 54 -23.26 -6.23 18.09
CA ASN A 54 -22.33 -5.16 18.47
C ASN A 54 -21.01 -5.70 19.03
N LYS A 55 -21.03 -6.83 19.75
CA LYS A 55 -19.79 -7.49 20.20
C LYS A 55 -19.01 -8.05 19.02
N ALA A 56 -19.69 -8.72 18.09
CA ALA A 56 -19.06 -9.27 16.89
C ALA A 56 -18.44 -8.16 16.02
N VAL A 57 -19.17 -7.07 15.77
CA VAL A 57 -18.68 -5.92 15.00
C VAL A 57 -17.43 -5.31 15.62
N LYS A 58 -17.39 -5.15 16.94
CA LYS A 58 -16.19 -4.65 17.64
C LYS A 58 -14.99 -5.58 17.45
N LEU A 59 -15.18 -6.89 17.64
CA LEU A 59 -14.11 -7.87 17.45
C LEU A 59 -13.60 -7.87 15.99
N LEU A 60 -14.50 -7.77 15.02
CA LEU A 60 -14.11 -7.69 13.61
C LEU A 60 -13.32 -6.41 13.32
N ALA A 61 -13.75 -5.26 13.85
CA ALA A 61 -13.03 -4.00 13.70
C ALA A 61 -11.62 -4.08 14.33
N ASP A 62 -11.49 -4.69 15.51
CA ASP A 62 -10.20 -4.88 16.18
C ASP A 62 -9.28 -5.80 15.35
N ILE A 63 -9.81 -6.90 14.79
CA ILE A 63 -9.07 -7.81 13.90
C ILE A 63 -8.59 -7.07 12.66
N THR A 64 -9.49 -6.35 11.96
CA THR A 64 -9.12 -5.58 10.77
C THR A 64 -8.07 -4.52 11.07
N SER A 65 -8.17 -3.84 12.21
CA SER A 65 -7.15 -2.85 12.63
C SER A 65 -5.79 -3.52 12.88
N TRP A 66 -5.77 -4.69 13.50
CA TRP A 66 -4.54 -5.46 13.74
C TRP A 66 -3.92 -5.96 12.42
N GLU A 67 -4.73 -6.50 11.52
CA GLU A 67 -4.31 -6.95 10.18
C GLU A 67 -3.69 -5.79 9.39
N ASN A 68 -4.35 -4.63 9.36
CA ASN A 68 -3.82 -3.43 8.70
C ASN A 68 -2.49 -2.98 9.31
N SER A 69 -2.35 -3.08 10.63
CA SER A 69 -1.08 -2.74 11.31
C SER A 69 0.03 -3.71 10.90
N LYS A 70 -0.25 -5.00 10.79
CA LYS A 70 0.73 -6.01 10.32
C LYS A 70 1.06 -5.87 8.84
N ALA A 71 0.09 -5.55 8.00
CA ALA A 71 0.33 -5.24 6.60
C ALA A 71 1.27 -4.03 6.46
N ALA A 72 1.02 -2.94 7.21
CA ALA A 72 1.86 -1.76 7.19
C ALA A 72 3.29 -2.01 7.70
N GLU A 73 3.47 -2.84 8.73
CA GLU A 73 4.79 -3.29 9.19
C GLU A 73 5.58 -3.99 8.06
N LEU A 74 4.94 -4.95 7.38
CA LEU A 74 5.56 -5.69 6.27
C LEU A 74 5.86 -4.79 5.05
N GLU A 75 4.95 -3.89 4.70
CA GLU A 75 5.18 -2.91 3.63
C GLU A 75 6.36 -1.98 3.91
N ALA A 76 6.52 -1.56 5.17
CA ALA A 76 7.66 -0.74 5.59
C ALA A 76 8.99 -1.50 5.45
N GLU A 77 9.02 -2.79 5.82
CA GLU A 77 10.20 -3.64 5.63
C GLU A 77 10.54 -3.84 4.16
N LEU A 78 9.53 -4.10 3.31
CA LEU A 78 9.68 -4.21 1.87
C LEU A 78 10.29 -2.93 1.28
N LYS A 79 9.74 -1.76 1.65
CA LYS A 79 10.24 -0.47 1.18
C LYS A 79 11.70 -0.23 1.61
N LYS A 80 12.05 -0.58 2.85
CA LYS A 80 13.43 -0.49 3.35
C LYS A 80 14.39 -1.35 2.52
N MET A 81 14.00 -2.58 2.18
CA MET A 81 14.82 -3.46 1.32
C MET A 81 14.98 -2.88 -0.09
N GLN A 82 13.90 -2.34 -0.67
CA GLN A 82 13.91 -1.70 -1.98
C GLN A 82 14.89 -0.51 -2.02
N GLU A 83 14.83 0.38 -1.02
CA GLU A 83 15.75 1.52 -0.92
C GLU A 83 17.22 1.07 -0.78
N GLN A 84 17.48 0.01 -0.01
CA GLN A 84 18.83 -0.53 0.12
C GLN A 84 19.35 -1.10 -1.22
N LEU A 85 18.48 -1.76 -1.97
CA LEU A 85 18.80 -2.31 -3.28
C LEU A 85 19.10 -1.19 -4.29
N GLU A 86 18.30 -0.13 -4.30
CA GLU A 86 18.53 1.06 -5.13
C GLU A 86 19.84 1.76 -4.79
N LYS A 87 20.15 1.94 -3.49
CA LYS A 87 21.44 2.49 -3.03
C LYS A 87 22.63 1.63 -3.50
N LYS A 88 22.51 0.31 -3.45
CA LYS A 88 23.55 -0.61 -3.95
C LYS A 88 23.72 -0.51 -5.46
N LYS A 89 22.62 -0.46 -6.22
CA LYS A 89 22.65 -0.26 -7.67
C LYS A 89 23.34 1.05 -8.05
N ALA A 90 22.93 2.17 -7.45
CA ALA A 90 23.53 3.48 -7.70
C ALA A 90 25.03 3.49 -7.42
N ARG A 91 25.46 2.95 -6.27
CA ARG A 91 26.89 2.83 -5.92
C ARG A 91 27.67 1.99 -6.92
N CYS A 92 27.10 0.90 -7.42
CA CYS A 92 27.75 0.07 -8.43
C CYS A 92 27.93 0.82 -9.75
N VAL A 93 26.89 1.51 -10.22
CA VAL A 93 26.93 2.34 -11.43
C VAL A 93 28.01 3.42 -11.32
N GLU A 94 28.06 4.14 -10.20
CA GLU A 94 29.08 5.18 -9.99
C GLU A 94 30.50 4.61 -9.94
N LYS A 95 30.70 3.45 -9.29
CA LYS A 95 32.01 2.76 -9.31
C LYS A 95 32.44 2.38 -10.74
N LEU A 96 31.51 1.87 -11.55
CA LEU A 96 31.80 1.51 -12.94
C LEU A 96 32.15 2.75 -13.79
N LYS A 97 31.41 3.85 -13.63
CA LYS A 97 31.73 5.12 -14.30
C LYS A 97 33.10 5.66 -13.89
N ASN A 98 33.42 5.63 -12.60
CA ASN A 98 34.71 6.10 -12.09
C ASN A 98 35.87 5.26 -12.62
N SER A 99 35.71 3.92 -12.65
CA SER A 99 36.70 3.02 -13.23
C SER A 99 36.88 3.24 -14.74
N ALA A 100 35.78 3.45 -15.47
CA ALA A 100 35.85 3.79 -16.89
C ALA A 100 36.59 5.12 -17.13
N ALA A 101 36.32 6.13 -16.29
CA ALA A 101 37.00 7.42 -16.35
C ALA A 101 38.50 7.30 -16.02
N THR A 102 38.89 6.48 -15.05
CA THR A 102 40.32 6.26 -14.72
C THR A 102 41.04 5.58 -15.87
N VAL A 103 40.45 4.54 -16.47
CA VAL A 103 41.02 3.87 -17.66
C VAL A 103 41.15 4.84 -18.83
N HIS A 104 40.16 5.69 -19.06
CA HIS A 104 40.22 6.70 -20.11
C HIS A 104 41.37 7.69 -19.89
N LYS A 105 41.48 8.22 -18.67
CA LYS A 105 42.54 9.15 -18.28
C LYS A 105 43.92 8.51 -18.45
N GLU A 106 44.13 7.29 -17.97
CA GLU A 106 45.41 6.57 -18.15
C GLU A 106 45.75 6.35 -19.62
N ALA A 107 44.75 6.07 -20.46
CA ALA A 107 44.96 5.91 -21.90
C ALA A 107 45.34 7.25 -22.56
N GLU A 108 44.73 8.36 -22.15
CA GLU A 108 45.07 9.70 -22.62
C GLU A 108 46.47 10.13 -22.18
N GLU A 109 46.87 9.87 -20.94
CA GLU A 109 48.21 10.12 -20.45
C GLU A 109 49.27 9.35 -21.26
N LYS A 110 49.02 8.08 -21.56
CA LYS A 110 49.91 7.28 -22.43
C LYS A 110 50.00 7.83 -23.85
N ARG A 111 48.86 8.27 -24.43
CA ARG A 111 48.84 8.91 -25.76
C ARG A 111 49.63 10.22 -25.76
N ALA A 112 49.43 11.07 -24.75
CA ALA A 112 50.15 12.32 -24.61
C ALA A 112 51.67 12.11 -24.44
N ALA A 113 52.08 11.12 -23.63
CA ALA A 113 53.48 10.77 -23.45
C ALA A 113 54.13 10.24 -24.75
N ALA A 114 53.40 9.46 -25.55
CA ALA A 114 53.88 8.99 -26.85
C ALA A 114 54.05 10.15 -27.84
N GLU A 115 53.10 11.09 -27.89
CA GLU A 115 53.20 12.25 -28.78
C GLU A 115 54.33 13.20 -28.36
N ALA A 116 54.54 13.40 -27.05
CA ALA A 116 55.66 14.18 -26.53
C ALA A 116 57.02 13.58 -26.96
N ARG A 117 57.20 12.26 -26.79
CA ARG A 117 58.41 11.55 -27.24
C ARG A 117 58.63 11.68 -28.73
N ARG A 118 57.58 11.52 -29.54
CA ARG A 118 57.65 11.73 -30.98
C ARG A 118 58.11 13.16 -31.32
N GLY A 119 57.57 14.17 -30.64
CA GLY A 119 57.99 15.56 -30.80
C GLY A 119 59.48 15.77 -30.46
N GLU A 120 59.94 15.21 -29.35
CA GLU A 120 61.36 15.24 -28.94
C GLU A 120 62.29 14.60 -29.99
N GLU A 121 61.93 13.43 -30.52
CA GLU A 121 62.70 12.73 -31.56
C GLU A 121 62.78 13.54 -32.86
N ILE A 122 61.68 14.19 -33.26
CA ILE A 122 61.65 15.06 -34.44
C ILE A 122 62.57 16.26 -34.24
N VAL A 123 62.45 16.98 -33.12
CA VAL A 123 63.31 18.14 -32.82
C VAL A 123 64.78 17.73 -32.78
N ALA A 124 65.12 16.60 -32.15
CA ALA A 124 66.48 16.09 -32.12
C ALA A 124 67.03 15.77 -33.52
N ALA A 125 66.20 15.21 -34.41
CA ALA A 125 66.55 14.95 -35.80
C ALA A 125 66.76 16.26 -36.58
N GLU A 126 65.90 17.25 -36.39
CA GLU A 126 66.00 18.57 -37.01
C GLU A 126 67.26 19.33 -36.58
N GLU A 127 67.56 19.34 -35.27
CA GLU A 127 68.80 19.91 -34.73
C GLU A 127 70.04 19.22 -35.31
N THR A 128 70.01 17.90 -35.40
CA THR A 128 71.11 17.11 -35.97
C THR A 128 71.29 17.44 -37.46
N ALA A 129 70.20 17.52 -38.22
CA ALA A 129 70.23 17.92 -39.62
C ALA A 129 70.77 19.35 -39.79
N ALA A 130 70.36 20.30 -38.93
CA ALA A 130 70.87 21.67 -38.93
C ALA A 130 72.38 21.72 -38.67
N LYS A 131 72.90 20.92 -37.72
CA LYS A 131 74.35 20.79 -37.46
C LYS A 131 75.12 20.29 -38.69
N TYR A 132 74.60 19.29 -39.41
CA TYR A 132 75.21 18.80 -40.65
C TYR A 132 75.20 19.87 -41.76
N ARG A 133 74.08 20.56 -41.96
CA ARG A 133 73.96 21.66 -42.93
C ARG A 133 74.97 22.78 -42.65
N ALA A 134 75.15 23.15 -41.38
CA ALA A 134 76.12 24.18 -40.98
C ALA A 134 77.58 23.78 -41.22
N LYS A 135 77.91 22.48 -41.08
CA LYS A 135 79.25 21.95 -41.33
C LYS A 135 79.55 21.65 -42.81
N GLY A 136 78.52 21.55 -43.65
CA GLY A 136 78.66 21.14 -45.06
C GLY A 136 78.97 19.65 -45.25
N GLU A 137 78.82 18.82 -44.21
CA GLU A 137 79.05 17.37 -44.26
C GLU A 137 77.73 16.60 -44.43
N ALA A 138 77.75 15.55 -45.25
CA ALA A 138 76.61 14.64 -45.36
C ALA A 138 76.46 13.74 -44.11
N PRO A 139 75.23 13.37 -43.70
CA PRO A 139 75.02 12.49 -42.56
C PRO A 139 75.73 11.15 -42.73
N LYS A 140 76.52 10.74 -41.73
CA LYS A 140 77.35 9.52 -41.78
C LYS A 140 76.57 8.22 -41.50
N LYS A 141 75.30 8.31 -41.06
CA LYS A 141 74.37 7.18 -40.87
C LYS A 141 73.02 7.49 -41.52
N LEU A 142 72.68 6.78 -42.59
CA LEU A 142 71.34 6.77 -43.18
C LEU A 142 70.49 5.74 -42.42
N LEU A 143 69.79 6.18 -41.37
CA LEU A 143 68.92 5.30 -40.60
C LEU A 143 67.56 5.22 -41.30
N PHE A 144 67.38 4.17 -42.11
CA PHE A 144 66.05 3.70 -42.49
C PHE A 144 65.31 3.21 -41.23
N GLY A 145 64.04 3.59 -41.12
CA GLY A 145 63.25 3.58 -39.89
C GLY A 145 63.23 2.26 -39.13
N ARG A 146 63.28 2.34 -37.80
CA ARG A 146 62.85 1.27 -36.91
C ARG A 146 61.37 1.49 -36.62
N GLY A 147 60.53 0.75 -37.33
CA GLY A 147 59.16 0.46 -36.92
C GLY A 147 59.14 -0.58 -35.81
#